data_AF-A0A1G2PDL1-F1
#
_entry.id   AF-A0A1G2PDL1-F1
#
_cell.length_a   1.000
_cell.length_b   1.000
_cell.length_c   1.000
_cell.angle_alpha   90.00
_cell.angle_beta   90.00
_cell.angle_gamma   90.00
#
_symmetry.space_group_name_H-M   'P 1'
#
loop_
_entity.id
_entity.type
_entity.pdbx_description
1 polymer ?
#
loop_
_entity_poly.entity_id
_entity_poly.type
_entity_poly.pdbx_seq_one_letter_code
_entity_poly.pdbx_strand_id
1 'polypeptide(L)'
;MEKDNKKRLLEFYGTECPHCVTMKPLIDRLERELNITLEKYEVWHNDENAKLMEQYDRGFCGGVPFFYNTATNNYICGSVPYEHFKAWAMEE
;
A
#
# COMPACT_ATOMS: atom_id res chain seq x y z
N MET A 1 -4.22 26.83 8.27
CA MET A 1 -4.38 25.73 7.29
C MET A 1 -3.19 24.80 7.48
N GLU A 2 -3.28 23.94 8.49
CA GLU A 2 -2.27 22.92 8.77
C GLU A 2 -2.34 21.91 7.63
N LYS A 3 -1.38 22.01 6.70
CA LYS A 3 -1.18 21.01 5.66
C LYS A 3 -0.70 19.77 6.37
N ASP A 4 -1.67 18.91 6.68
CA ASP A 4 -1.54 17.59 7.26
C ASP A 4 -0.50 16.81 6.44
N ASN A 5 0.75 16.90 6.90
CA ASN A 5 1.90 16.14 6.42
C ASN A 5 1.77 14.68 6.93
N LYS A 6 0.54 14.13 6.92
CA LYS A 6 0.28 12.77 7.33
C LYS A 6 0.92 11.88 6.29
N LYS A 7 1.92 11.13 6.73
CA LYS A 7 2.38 9.90 6.09
C LYS A 7 1.17 9.08 5.64
N ARG A 8 0.96 8.98 4.33
CA ARG A 8 -0.10 8.14 3.75
C ARG A 8 0.55 6.87 3.25
N LEU A 9 0.08 5.76 3.78
CA LEU A 9 0.45 4.43 3.32
C LEU A 9 -0.67 3.95 2.42
N LEU A 10 -0.39 3.88 1.12
CA LEU A 10 -1.34 3.47 0.12
C LEU A 10 -1.15 1.97 -0.14
N GLU A 11 -2.24 1.22 -0.16
CA GLU A 11 -2.31 -0.16 -0.61
C GLU A 11 -3.16 -0.19 -1.87
N PHE A 12 -2.62 -0.70 -2.97
CA PHE A 12 -3.35 -1.00 -4.19
C PHE A 12 -3.51 -2.52 -4.29
N TYR A 13 -4.76 -2.97 -4.32
CA TYR A 13 -5.10 -4.39 -4.28
C TYR A 13 -6.16 -4.74 -5.32
N GLY A 14 -6.22 -6.02 -5.70
CA GLY A 14 -7.30 -6.59 -6.48
C GLY A 14 -8.13 -7.52 -5.60
N THR A 15 -9.45 -7.36 -5.59
CA THR A 15 -10.35 -8.18 -4.74
C THR A 15 -10.19 -9.68 -5.00
N GLU A 16 -9.95 -10.04 -6.26
CA GLU A 16 -9.81 -11.43 -6.71
C GLU A 16 -8.33 -11.89 -6.77
N CYS A 17 -7.39 -11.08 -6.27
CA CYS A 17 -5.97 -11.42 -6.30
C CYS A 17 -5.58 -12.29 -5.08
N PRO A 18 -5.11 -13.55 -5.29
CA PRO A 18 -4.75 -14.45 -4.19
C PRO A 18 -3.59 -13.91 -3.34
N HIS A 19 -2.63 -13.20 -3.95
CA HIS A 19 -1.52 -12.58 -3.22
C HIS A 19 -1.99 -11.43 -2.31
N CYS A 20 -3.04 -10.69 -2.69
CA CYS A 20 -3.60 -9.63 -1.84
C CYS A 20 -4.23 -10.20 -0.56
N VAL A 21 -4.88 -11.37 -0.66
CA VAL A 21 -5.47 -12.05 0.50
C VAL A 21 -4.40 -12.44 1.53
N THR A 22 -3.20 -12.80 1.07
CA THR A 22 -2.08 -13.14 1.99
C THR A 22 -1.53 -11.92 2.74
N MET A 23 -1.63 -10.71 2.16
CA MET A 23 -1.16 -9.48 2.79
C MET A 23 -2.16 -8.91 3.80
N LYS A 24 -3.47 -9.17 3.65
CA LYS A 24 -4.51 -8.71 4.59
C LYS A 24 -4.17 -8.89 6.08
N PRO A 25 -3.80 -10.09 6.57
CA PRO A 25 -3.47 -10.26 7.99
C PRO A 25 -2.21 -9.49 8.41
N LEU A 26 -1.27 -9.25 7.50
CA LEU A 26 -0.07 -8.45 7.77
C LEU A 26 -0.42 -6.98 7.94
N ILE A 27 -1.32 -6.47 7.10
CA ILE A 27 -1.82 -5.10 7.16
C ILE A 27 -2.61 -4.88 8.45
N ASP A 28 -3.58 -5.75 8.76
CA ASP A 28 -4.34 -5.70 10.01
C ASP A 28 -3.41 -5.68 11.24
N ARG A 29 -2.37 -6.51 11.22
CA ARG A 29 -1.37 -6.56 12.29
C ARG A 29 -0.59 -5.26 12.37
N LEU A 30 -0.13 -4.72 11.24
CA LEU A 30 0.62 -3.47 11.17
C LEU A 30 -0.21 -2.27 11.65
N GLU A 31 -1.45 -2.15 11.18
CA GLU A 31 -2.39 -1.09 11.57
C GLU A 31 -2.61 -1.09 13.09
N ARG A 32 -2.76 -2.27 13.70
CA ARG A 32 -2.89 -2.42 15.16
C ARG A 32 -1.58 -2.18 15.92
N GLU A 33 -0.45 -2.69 15.44
CA GLU A 33 0.83 -2.56 16.12
C GLU A 33 1.36 -1.12 16.10
N LEU A 34 1.19 -0.42 14.98
CA LEU A 34 1.70 0.94 14.79
C LEU A 34 0.62 2.01 15.02
N ASN A 35 -0.63 1.60 15.23
CA ASN A 35 -1.79 2.49 15.34
C ASN A 35 -1.89 3.45 14.14
N ILE A 36 -1.68 2.89 12.94
CA ILE A 36 -1.76 3.58 11.65
C ILE A 36 -2.90 3.00 10.83
N THR A 37 -3.29 3.70 9.76
CA THR A 37 -4.31 3.23 8.82
C THR A 37 -3.74 3.25 7.41
N LEU A 38 -3.87 2.13 6.71
CA LEU A 38 -3.50 2.02 5.30
C LEU A 38 -4.71 2.36 4.43
N GLU A 39 -4.52 3.25 3.47
CA GLU A 39 -5.56 3.58 2.49
C GLU A 39 -5.58 2.51 1.40
N LYS A 40 -6.65 1.69 1.39
CA LYS A 40 -6.79 0.54 0.51
C LYS A 40 -7.58 0.94 -0.73
N TYR A 41 -6.97 0.83 -1.90
CA TYR A 41 -7.52 1.16 -3.20
C TYR A 41 -7.65 -0.11 -4.03
N GLU A 42 -8.89 -0.49 -4.27
CA GLU A 42 -9.23 -1.59 -5.15
C GLU A 42 -9.06 -1.11 -6.60
N VAL A 43 -8.24 -1.77 -7.42
CA VAL A 43 -7.92 -1.29 -8.79
C VAL A 43 -8.55 -2.12 -9.91
N TRP A 44 -9.14 -3.28 -9.64
CA TRP A 44 -9.74 -4.13 -10.69
C TRP A 44 -11.18 -3.74 -11.02
N HIS A 45 -11.95 -3.29 -10.03
CA HIS A 45 -13.34 -2.86 -10.17
C HIS A 45 -13.48 -1.33 -10.07
N ASN A 46 -12.39 -0.59 -9.88
CA ASN A 46 -12.41 0.88 -9.83
C ASN A 46 -11.30 1.50 -10.71
N ASP A 47 -11.74 2.08 -11.83
CA ASP A 47 -10.89 2.70 -12.84
C ASP A 47 -10.16 3.96 -12.33
N GLU A 48 -10.75 4.71 -11.40
CA GLU A 48 -10.12 5.88 -10.78
C GLU A 48 -8.93 5.46 -9.92
N ASN A 49 -9.09 4.40 -9.14
CA ASN A 49 -8.01 3.82 -8.34
C ASN A 49 -6.92 3.21 -9.22
N ALA A 50 -7.29 2.57 -10.34
CA ALA A 50 -6.32 2.04 -11.31
C ALA A 50 -5.47 3.17 -11.90
N LYS A 51 -6.07 4.31 -12.26
CA LYS A 51 -5.34 5.51 -12.70
C LYS A 51 -4.46 6.09 -11.60
N LEU A 52 -4.93 6.08 -10.35
CA LEU A 52 -4.13 6.51 -9.21
C LEU A 52 -2.91 5.61 -9.04
N MET A 53 -3.09 4.29 -9.12
CA MET A 53 -2.00 3.32 -9.09
C MET A 53 -0.98 3.60 -10.19
N GLU A 54 -1.42 3.82 -11.43
CA GLU A 54 -0.53 4.11 -12.57
C GLU A 54 0.33 5.37 -12.33
N GLN A 55 -0.23 6.40 -11.67
CA GLN A 55 0.50 7.63 -11.33
C GLN A 55 1.65 7.41 -10.33
N TYR A 56 1.46 6.48 -9.39
CA TYR A 56 2.47 6.13 -8.37
C TYR A 56 3.43 5.04 -8.85
N ASP A 57 2.88 4.00 -9.49
CA ASP A 57 3.64 2.88 -10.00
C ASP A 57 4.60 3.30 -11.09
N ARG A 58 4.20 4.18 -12.03
CA ARG A 58 5.08 4.66 -13.12
C ARG A 58 5.87 3.56 -13.85
N GLY A 59 5.40 2.31 -13.83
CA GLY A 59 6.09 1.14 -14.37
C GLY A 59 7.09 0.45 -13.43
N PHE A 60 7.06 0.68 -12.12
CA PHE A 60 7.90 0.00 -11.14
C PHE A 60 7.48 -1.46 -10.92
N CYS A 61 6.19 -1.71 -10.73
CA CYS A 61 5.60 -3.02 -10.43
C CYS A 61 4.62 -3.46 -11.53
N GLY A 62 3.75 -2.55 -11.99
CA GLY A 62 2.73 -2.81 -13.00
C GLY A 62 1.63 -3.81 -12.58
N GLY A 63 1.55 -4.16 -11.28
CA GLY A 63 0.62 -5.17 -10.78
C GLY A 63 0.34 -5.07 -9.29
N VAL A 64 -0.62 -5.86 -8.81
CA VAL A 64 -1.05 -5.90 -7.41
C VAL A 64 -0.62 -7.21 -6.72
N PRO A 65 -0.31 -7.21 -5.42
CA PRO A 65 -0.41 -6.08 -4.47
C PRO A 65 0.73 -5.07 -4.62
N PHE A 66 0.40 -3.78 -4.60
CA PHE A 66 1.36 -2.68 -4.67
C PHE A 66 1.16 -1.74 -3.48
N PHE A 67 2.22 -1.44 -2.75
CA PHE A 67 2.18 -0.53 -1.61
C PHE A 67 3.07 0.68 -1.86
N TYR A 68 2.59 1.87 -1.52
CA TYR A 68 3.33 3.12 -1.72
C TYR A 68 3.30 4.02 -0.48
N ASN A 69 4.47 4.43 0.00
CA ASN A 69 4.63 5.28 1.16
C ASN A 69 4.88 6.71 0.67
N THR A 70 3.90 7.60 0.84
CA THR A 70 4.02 8.98 0.36
C THR A 70 4.96 9.84 1.22
N ALA A 71 5.38 9.38 2.40
CA ALA A 71 6.36 10.10 3.21
C ALA A 71 7.78 9.90 2.68
N THR A 72 8.15 8.66 2.36
CA THR A 72 9.52 8.32 1.95
C THR A 72 9.67 8.09 0.44
N ASN A 73 8.57 8.10 -0.31
CA ASN A 73 8.49 7.71 -1.72
C ASN A 73 8.96 6.28 -2.01
N ASN A 74 9.02 5.41 -0.99
CA ASN A 74 9.32 4.00 -1.16
C ASN A 74 8.07 3.17 -1.43
N TYR A 75 8.29 2.06 -2.15
CA TYR A 75 7.22 1.18 -2.60
C TYR A 75 7.57 -0.29 -2.38
N ILE A 76 6.53 -1.12 -2.29
CA ILE A 76 6.64 -2.58 -2.26
C ILE A 76 5.81 -3.15 -3.39
N CYS A 77 6.44 -4.00 -4.19
CA CYS A 77 5.81 -4.76 -5.25
C CYS A 77 5.67 -6.23 -4.82
N GLY A 78 4.44 -6.76 -4.75
CA GLY A 78 4.17 -8.15 -4.42
C GLY A 78 4.14 -8.46 -2.92
N SER A 79 4.11 -9.75 -2.60
CA SER A 79 4.09 -10.23 -1.21
C SER A 79 5.50 -10.24 -0.61
N VAL A 80 5.69 -9.54 0.50
CA VAL A 80 6.96 -9.49 1.25
C VAL A 80 6.76 -10.00 2.68
N PRO A 81 7.82 -10.47 3.37
CA PRO A 81 7.72 -10.84 4.78
C PRO A 81 7.32 -9.64 5.66
N TYR A 82 6.65 -9.93 6.77
CA TYR A 82 6.12 -8.92 7.70
C TYR A 82 7.19 -7.93 8.18
N GLU A 83 8.42 -8.40 8.42
CA GLU A 83 9.52 -7.55 8.89
C GLU A 83 9.87 -6.47 7.87
N HIS A 84 9.95 -6.82 6.59
CA HIS A 84 10.16 -5.86 5.50
C HIS A 84 8.97 -4.92 5.34
N PHE A 85 7.75 -5.47 5.40
CA PHE A 85 6.53 -4.67 5.32
C PHE A 85 6.45 -3.63 6.44
N LYS A 86 6.80 -4.04 7.67
CA LYS A 86 6.83 -3.18 8.84
C LYS A 86 7.92 -2.11 8.72
N ALA A 87 9.13 -2.48 8.28
CA ALA A 87 10.21 -1.53 8.08
C ALA A 87 9.82 -0.42 7.10
N TRP A 88 9.23 -0.79 5.95
CA TRP A 88 8.72 0.17 4.97
C TRP A 88 7.65 1.11 5.54
N ALA A 89 6.74 0.59 6.35
CA ALA A 89 5.70 1.39 6.98
C ALA A 89 6.21 2.27 8.13
N MET A 90 7.31 1.89 8.77
CA MET A 90 7.95 2.66 9.85
C MET A 90 8.94 3.70 9.33
N GLU A 91 9.36 3.61 8.07
CA GLU A 91 10.34 4.50 7.46
C GLU A 91 9.85 5.96 7.45
N GLU A 92 10.70 6.91 7.87
CA GLU A 92 10.41 8.35 8.00
C GLU A 92 11.34 9.22 7.15
#